data_AF-A0A7G1I6X7-F1
#
_entry.id   AF-A0A7G1I6X7-F1
#
_cell.length_a   1.000
_cell.length_b   1.000
_cell.length_c   1.000
_cell.angle_alpha   90.00
_cell.angle_beta   90.00
_cell.angle_gamma   90.00
#
_symmetry.space_group_name_H-M   'P 1'
#
loop_
_entity.id
_entity.type
_entity.pdbx_description
1 polymer ?
#
loop_
_entity_poly.entity_id
_entity_poly.type
_entity_poly.pdbx_seq_one_letter_code
_entity_poly.pdbx_strand_id
1 'polypeptide(L)'
;MTLHDGRLRGHAVAVPNLVRAELIVTLATSDQGPVAAVARVGDGAVIQPRESTDPAQPVADVEIDTPAVATAPVAGIEPVLTTPLIAAAADLVGVASAVLHRAVEHAKTRHQFGKPIGAFQAIKHALADNYVSIERARSLTYAAAADPDVTWAAAALAKAAAGEAATRCARTAVQVHGALAQTWEHDIHLYVRHAWQGAAMLGDSRALYHEVGRRFAGGAA
;
A
#
# COMPACT_ATOMS: atom_id res chain seq x y z
N MET A 1 13.96 2.57 14.57
CA MET A 1 15.29 2.02 14.91
C MET A 1 16.13 3.11 15.57
N THR A 2 17.22 2.76 16.23
CA THR A 2 18.21 3.70 16.76
C THR A 2 19.61 3.32 16.25
N LEU A 3 20.45 4.33 16.02
CA LEU A 3 21.83 4.16 15.62
C LEU A 3 22.72 4.85 16.65
N HIS A 4 23.56 4.08 17.33
CA HIS A 4 24.53 4.60 18.31
C HIS A 4 25.85 3.85 18.16
N ASP A 5 26.97 4.58 18.14
CA ASP A 5 28.32 4.04 17.91
C ASP A 5 28.42 3.09 16.70
N GLY A 6 27.75 3.44 15.60
CA GLY A 6 27.72 2.64 14.37
C GLY A 6 26.91 1.35 14.46
N ARG A 7 26.26 1.07 15.59
CA ARG A 7 25.41 -0.10 15.81
C ARG A 7 23.93 0.25 15.71
N LEU A 8 23.22 -0.45 14.84
CA LEU A 8 21.79 -0.29 14.57
C LEU A 8 20.99 -1.22 15.48
N ARG A 9 20.01 -0.68 16.19
CA ARG A 9 19.13 -1.42 17.10
C ARG A 9 17.65 -1.13 16.89
N GLY A 10 16.82 -2.16 17.07
CA GLY A 10 15.37 -2.03 17.20
C GLY A 10 14.61 -3.11 16.46
N HIS A 11 13.30 -2.90 16.31
CA HIS A 11 12.43 -3.84 15.62
C HIS A 11 11.47 -3.13 14.66
N ALA A 12 11.01 -3.87 13.66
CA ALA A 12 9.92 -3.49 12.78
C ALA A 12 9.00 -4.68 12.55
N VAL A 13 7.71 -4.41 12.35
CA VAL A 13 6.68 -5.44 12.20
C VAL A 13 6.03 -5.40 10.82
N ALA A 14 5.62 -6.57 10.35
CA ALA A 14 4.90 -6.75 9.09
C ALA A 14 5.57 -6.07 7.88
N VAL A 15 6.90 -6.16 7.78
CA VAL A 15 7.68 -5.59 6.69
C VAL A 15 7.45 -6.42 5.41
N PRO A 16 6.93 -5.81 4.33
CA PRO A 16 6.66 -6.54 3.10
C PRO A 16 7.94 -7.06 2.44
N ASN A 17 7.85 -8.26 1.89
CA ASN A 17 8.92 -8.99 1.18
C ASN A 17 10.20 -9.24 1.99
N LEU A 18 10.20 -8.99 3.29
CA LEU A 18 11.39 -9.10 4.13
C LEU A 18 12.01 -10.51 4.12
N VAL A 19 11.20 -11.57 4.05
CA VAL A 19 11.68 -12.96 3.94
C VAL A 19 12.50 -13.25 2.67
N ARG A 20 12.46 -12.35 1.68
CA ARG A 20 13.22 -12.43 0.42
C ARG A 20 14.36 -11.43 0.36
N ALA A 21 14.55 -10.61 1.40
CA ALA A 21 15.53 -9.53 1.40
C ALA A 21 16.91 -10.00 1.86
N GLU A 22 17.96 -9.48 1.25
CA GLU A 22 19.35 -9.64 1.72
C GLU A 22 19.84 -8.42 2.50
N LEU A 23 19.28 -7.24 2.18
CA LEU A 23 19.57 -5.96 2.80
C LEU A 23 18.28 -5.32 3.28
N ILE A 24 18.36 -4.63 4.42
CA ILE A 24 17.27 -3.86 5.01
C ILE A 24 17.71 -2.41 5.04
N VAL A 25 16.93 -1.52 4.43
CA VAL A 25 17.06 -0.08 4.59
C VAL A 25 16.03 0.38 5.61
N THR A 26 16.47 1.06 6.66
CA THR A 26 15.59 1.51 7.74
C THR A 26 15.90 2.94 8.17
N LEU A 27 14.89 3.61 8.72
CA LEU A 27 15.07 4.90 9.37
C LEU A 27 15.45 4.68 10.84
N ALA A 28 16.52 5.35 11.24
CA ALA A 28 17.01 5.32 12.60
C ALA A 28 17.20 6.74 13.15
N THR A 29 16.99 6.89 14.46
CA THR A 29 17.40 8.08 15.19
C THR A 29 18.85 7.91 15.65
N SER A 30 19.70 8.89 15.34
CA SER A 30 21.08 8.98 15.85
C SER A 30 21.25 10.25 16.68
N ASP A 31 22.41 10.38 17.35
CA ASP A 31 22.76 11.58 18.12
C ASP A 31 22.86 12.85 17.25
N GLN A 32 23.07 12.69 15.94
CA GLN A 32 23.13 13.79 14.96
C GLN A 32 21.80 14.02 14.22
N GLY A 33 20.74 13.29 14.58
CA GLY A 33 19.43 13.39 13.95
C GLY A 33 19.03 12.12 13.16
N PRO A 34 18.01 12.21 12.30
CA PRO A 34 17.49 11.07 11.56
C PRO A 34 18.45 10.63 10.44
N VAL A 35 18.61 9.32 10.30
CA VAL A 35 19.46 8.70 9.29
C VAL A 35 18.75 7.55 8.60
N ALA A 36 19.10 7.29 7.35
CA ALA A 36 18.86 5.99 6.72
C ALA A 36 20.06 5.08 7.04
N ALA A 37 19.78 3.87 7.52
CA ALA A 37 20.79 2.88 7.85
C ALA A 37 20.52 1.58 7.09
N VAL A 38 21.59 0.92 6.66
CA VAL A 38 21.54 -0.38 5.97
C VAL A 38 22.02 -1.47 6.92
N ALA A 39 21.22 -2.52 7.10
CA ALA A 39 21.62 -3.76 7.74
C ALA A 39 21.63 -4.89 6.72
N ARG A 40 22.58 -5.83 6.86
CA ARG A 40 22.54 -7.10 6.16
C ARG A 40 21.71 -8.09 6.95
N VAL A 41 20.87 -8.87 6.27
CA VAL A 41 20.12 -9.97 6.89
C VAL A 41 21.09 -11.05 7.35
N GLY A 42 20.90 -11.56 8.56
CA GLY A 42 21.91 -12.36 9.28
C GLY A 42 22.71 -11.49 10.27
N ASP A 43 23.64 -12.09 11.00
CA ASP A 43 24.56 -11.39 11.92
C ASP A 43 23.89 -10.33 12.81
N GLY A 44 22.84 -10.70 13.56
CA GLY A 44 22.12 -9.80 14.46
C GLY A 44 20.90 -9.11 13.86
N ALA A 45 20.63 -9.25 12.56
CA ALA A 45 19.33 -8.93 11.95
C ALA A 45 18.52 -10.22 11.74
N VAL A 46 17.60 -10.50 12.67
CA VAL A 46 16.82 -11.75 12.75
C VAL A 46 15.42 -11.52 12.20
N ILE A 47 15.07 -12.27 11.15
CA ILE A 47 13.76 -12.22 10.50
C ILE A 47 12.85 -13.29 11.10
N GLN A 48 11.62 -12.90 11.43
CA GLN A 48 10.56 -13.79 11.92
C GLN A 48 9.38 -13.78 10.92
N PRO A 49 9.25 -14.79 10.05
CA PRO A 49 8.16 -14.87 9.08
C PRO A 49 6.79 -14.80 9.74
N ARG A 50 5.84 -14.10 9.11
CA ARG A 50 4.44 -14.05 9.54
C ARG A 50 3.53 -14.61 8.47
N GLU A 51 2.35 -15.04 8.91
CA GLU A 51 1.26 -15.33 7.99
C GLU A 51 0.83 -14.03 7.30
N SER A 52 0.76 -14.07 5.97
CA SER A 52 0.40 -12.92 5.14
C SER A 52 -0.97 -13.16 4.51
N THR A 53 -1.79 -12.11 4.49
CA THR A 53 -3.07 -12.13 3.77
C THR A 53 -2.82 -12.22 2.26
N ASP A 54 -1.81 -11.50 1.76
CA ASP A 54 -1.41 -11.57 0.35
C ASP A 54 -0.21 -12.51 0.16
N PRO A 55 -0.37 -13.66 -0.51
CA PRO A 55 0.75 -14.56 -0.78
C PRO A 55 1.79 -13.97 -1.74
N ALA A 56 1.43 -12.98 -2.57
CA ALA A 56 2.37 -12.32 -3.47
C ALA A 56 3.36 -11.41 -2.72
N GLN A 57 2.90 -10.79 -1.63
CA GLN A 57 3.68 -9.96 -0.73
C GLN A 57 3.75 -10.59 0.68
N PRO A 58 4.62 -11.59 0.90
CA PRO A 58 4.84 -12.13 2.25
C PRO A 58 5.34 -11.04 3.19
N VAL A 59 4.97 -11.11 4.46
CA VAL A 59 5.42 -10.17 5.50
C VAL A 59 6.21 -10.88 6.58
N ALA A 60 7.13 -10.17 7.22
CA ALA A 60 7.84 -10.66 8.38
C ALA A 60 8.13 -9.53 9.37
N ASP A 61 8.39 -9.91 10.61
CA ASP A 61 8.96 -9.02 11.61
C ASP A 61 10.48 -9.13 11.54
N VAL A 62 11.18 -8.07 11.96
CA VAL A 62 12.64 -8.10 12.11
C VAL A 62 13.05 -7.48 13.43
N GLU A 63 13.99 -8.14 14.10
CA GLU A 63 14.78 -7.57 15.19
C GLU A 63 16.21 -7.35 14.69
N ILE A 64 16.74 -6.15 14.91
CA ILE A 64 18.07 -5.74 14.46
C ILE A 64 18.90 -5.36 15.68
N ASP A 65 20.07 -5.97 15.82
CA ASP A 65 21.18 -5.55 16.67
C ASP A 65 22.50 -5.91 16.00
N THR A 66 22.95 -5.06 15.08
CA THR A 66 24.12 -5.30 14.22
C THR A 66 24.82 -4.00 13.85
N PRO A 67 26.14 -3.98 13.56
CA PRO A 67 26.77 -2.82 12.95
C PRO A 67 26.08 -2.43 11.64
N ALA A 68 25.86 -1.13 11.43
CA ALA A 68 25.31 -0.66 10.16
C ALA A 68 26.34 -0.85 9.04
N VAL A 69 25.90 -1.41 7.91
CA VAL A 69 26.73 -1.59 6.70
C VAL A 69 27.02 -0.24 6.04
N ALA A 70 26.01 0.64 6.04
CA ALA A 70 26.10 1.99 5.51
C ALA A 70 25.07 2.89 6.21
N THR A 71 25.36 4.17 6.28
CA THR A 71 24.48 5.18 6.86
C THR A 71 24.52 6.46 6.04
N ALA A 72 23.38 7.12 5.89
CA ALA A 72 23.30 8.44 5.27
C ALA A 72 22.36 9.35 6.08
N PRO A 73 22.73 10.62 6.32
CA PRO A 73 21.82 11.58 6.94
C PRO A 73 20.60 11.80 6.04
N VAL A 74 19.43 11.98 6.65
CA VAL A 74 18.20 12.34 5.92
C VAL A 74 17.60 13.62 6.50
N ALA A 75 16.93 14.39 5.66
CA ALA A 75 16.30 15.65 6.09
C ALA A 75 15.15 15.45 7.09
N GLY A 76 14.57 14.25 7.11
CA GLY A 76 13.47 13.87 7.99
C GLY A 76 12.76 12.62 7.50
N ILE A 77 11.77 12.16 8.26
CA ILE A 77 10.97 10.99 7.89
C ILE A 77 10.11 11.28 6.66
N GLU A 78 9.55 12.49 6.56
CA GLU A 78 8.56 12.82 5.54
C GLU A 78 9.12 12.80 4.13
N PRO A 79 10.25 13.47 3.81
CA PRO A 79 10.81 13.42 2.47
C PRO A 79 11.19 11.99 2.05
N VAL A 80 11.61 11.16 3.01
CA VAL A 80 11.95 9.75 2.76
C VAL A 80 10.71 8.92 2.44
N LEU A 81 9.55 9.24 3.03
CA LEU A 81 8.29 8.51 2.81
C LEU A 81 7.55 8.96 1.54
N THR A 82 7.86 10.12 0.96
CA THR A 82 7.19 10.63 -0.23
C THR A 82 7.24 9.64 -1.40
N THR A 83 8.42 9.16 -1.79
CA THR A 83 8.56 8.20 -2.90
C THR A 83 7.89 6.85 -2.61
N PRO A 84 8.07 6.20 -1.43
CA PRO A 84 7.32 5.00 -1.07
C PRO A 84 5.79 5.16 -1.12
N LEU A 85 5.25 6.31 -0.68
CA LEU A 85 3.81 6.58 -0.73
C LEU A 85 3.30 6.66 -2.18
N ILE A 86 4.03 7.33 -3.07
CA ILE A 86 3.69 7.43 -4.50
C ILE A 86 3.76 6.04 -5.16
N ALA A 87 4.80 5.26 -4.86
CA ALA A 87 4.94 3.90 -5.38
C ALA A 87 3.79 2.99 -4.93
N ALA A 88 3.41 3.05 -3.65
CA ALA A 88 2.26 2.33 -3.12
C ALA A 88 0.94 2.79 -3.77
N ALA A 89 0.79 4.09 -4.05
CA ALA A 89 -0.37 4.62 -4.75
C ALA A 89 -0.49 4.05 -6.18
N ALA A 90 0.62 4.00 -6.92
CA ALA A 90 0.66 3.47 -8.27
C ALA A 90 0.28 1.98 -8.32
N ASP A 91 0.83 1.18 -7.41
CA ASP A 91 0.51 -0.23 -7.25
C ASP A 91 -0.98 -0.46 -6.97
N LEU A 92 -1.53 0.27 -5.99
CA LEU A 92 -2.95 0.19 -5.61
C LEU A 92 -3.90 0.65 -6.73
N VAL A 93 -3.52 1.65 -7.53
CA VAL A 93 -4.28 2.05 -8.72
C VAL A 93 -4.29 0.93 -9.76
N GLY A 94 -3.16 0.25 -9.98
CA GLY A 94 -3.06 -0.91 -10.88
C GLY A 94 -3.97 -2.05 -10.41
N VAL A 95 -3.90 -2.38 -9.13
CA VAL A 95 -4.71 -3.44 -8.50
C VAL A 95 -6.20 -3.11 -8.59
N ALA A 96 -6.60 -1.89 -8.24
CA ALA A 96 -8.00 -1.46 -8.34
C ALA A 96 -8.52 -1.57 -9.78
N SER A 97 -7.71 -1.17 -10.75
CA SER A 97 -8.03 -1.27 -12.18
C SER A 97 -8.23 -2.72 -12.61
N ALA A 98 -7.33 -3.62 -12.21
CA ALA A 98 -7.42 -5.05 -12.52
C ALA A 98 -8.66 -5.71 -11.88
N VAL A 99 -8.94 -5.36 -10.62
CA VAL A 99 -10.12 -5.83 -9.89
C VAL A 99 -11.41 -5.38 -10.58
N LEU A 100 -11.50 -4.10 -10.94
CA LEU A 100 -12.66 -3.55 -11.66
C LEU A 100 -12.85 -4.25 -13.01
N HIS A 101 -11.78 -4.40 -13.79
CA HIS A 101 -11.84 -5.05 -15.09
C HIS A 101 -12.41 -6.47 -14.98
N ARG A 102 -11.88 -7.29 -14.07
CA ARG A 102 -12.36 -8.66 -13.84
C ARG A 102 -13.82 -8.68 -13.37
N ALA A 103 -14.22 -7.76 -12.48
CA ALA A 103 -15.62 -7.65 -12.05
C ALA A 103 -16.57 -7.27 -13.19
N VAL A 104 -16.15 -6.38 -14.09
CA VAL A 104 -16.92 -6.02 -15.29
C VAL A 104 -17.07 -7.22 -16.22
N GLU A 105 -16.00 -7.96 -16.49
CA GLU A 105 -16.05 -9.16 -17.35
C GLU A 105 -16.94 -10.26 -16.76
N HIS A 106 -16.85 -10.49 -15.45
CA HIS A 106 -17.77 -11.40 -14.76
C HIS A 106 -19.22 -10.92 -14.87
N ALA A 107 -19.47 -9.63 -14.68
CA ALA A 107 -20.81 -9.06 -14.75
C ALA A 107 -21.44 -9.16 -16.15
N LYS A 108 -20.64 -9.09 -17.21
CA LYS A 108 -21.10 -9.25 -18.60
C LYS A 108 -21.50 -10.70 -18.93
N THR A 109 -20.80 -11.68 -18.34
CA THR A 109 -20.92 -13.09 -18.74
C THR A 109 -21.82 -13.90 -17.80
N ARG A 110 -21.87 -13.56 -16.51
CA ARG A 110 -22.72 -14.25 -15.53
C ARG A 110 -24.18 -13.90 -15.72
N HIS A 111 -25.04 -14.91 -15.88
CA HIS A 111 -26.48 -14.74 -16.05
C HIS A 111 -27.25 -15.13 -14.78
N GLN A 112 -28.20 -14.28 -14.35
CA GLN A 112 -29.19 -14.56 -13.31
C GLN A 112 -30.49 -13.84 -13.65
N PHE A 113 -31.63 -14.42 -13.23
CA PHE A 113 -32.96 -13.88 -13.52
C PHE A 113 -33.15 -13.54 -15.02
N GLY A 114 -32.68 -14.43 -15.90
CA GLY A 114 -32.88 -14.35 -17.35
C GLY A 114 -32.00 -13.36 -18.12
N LYS A 115 -31.01 -12.72 -17.49
CA LYS A 115 -30.10 -11.77 -18.17
C LYS A 115 -28.71 -11.68 -17.51
N PRO A 116 -27.70 -11.07 -18.17
CA PRO A 116 -26.43 -10.78 -17.54
C PRO A 116 -26.59 -9.95 -16.26
N ILE A 117 -25.84 -10.26 -15.20
CA ILE A 117 -25.94 -9.52 -13.93
C ILE A 117 -25.53 -8.05 -14.09
N GLY A 118 -24.64 -7.76 -15.04
CA GLY A 118 -24.28 -6.40 -15.42
C GLY A 118 -25.42 -5.57 -16.00
N ALA A 119 -26.60 -6.16 -16.28
CA ALA A 119 -27.80 -5.43 -16.69
C ALA A 119 -28.56 -4.79 -15.50
N PHE A 120 -28.30 -5.22 -14.25
CA PHE A 120 -28.93 -4.65 -13.06
C PHE A 120 -28.26 -3.34 -12.65
N GLN A 121 -29.06 -2.30 -12.41
CA GLN A 121 -28.57 -0.95 -12.09
C GLN A 121 -27.67 -0.91 -10.85
N ALA A 122 -27.99 -1.69 -9.82
CA ALA A 122 -27.16 -1.78 -8.61
C ALA A 122 -25.72 -2.22 -8.91
N ILE A 123 -25.53 -3.17 -9.85
CA ILE A 123 -24.20 -3.62 -10.27
C ILE A 123 -23.54 -2.57 -11.18
N LYS A 124 -24.27 -2.03 -12.15
CA LYS A 124 -23.74 -0.99 -13.06
C LYS A 124 -23.22 0.23 -12.31
N HIS A 125 -24.04 0.79 -11.41
CA HIS A 125 -23.68 1.98 -10.64
C HIS A 125 -22.48 1.70 -9.74
N ALA A 126 -22.45 0.58 -9.02
CA ALA A 126 -21.30 0.23 -8.18
C ALA A 126 -19.99 0.09 -8.98
N LEU A 127 -20.03 -0.48 -10.19
CA LEU A 127 -18.86 -0.58 -11.06
C LEU A 127 -18.46 0.79 -11.66
N ALA A 128 -19.43 1.64 -11.98
CA ALA A 128 -19.17 3.00 -12.45
C ALA A 128 -18.56 3.89 -11.35
N ASP A 129 -19.07 3.83 -10.12
CA ASP A 129 -18.53 4.56 -8.98
C ASP A 129 -17.08 4.14 -8.66
N ASN A 130 -16.80 2.84 -8.80
CA ASN A 130 -15.45 2.30 -8.69
C ASN A 130 -14.52 2.88 -9.76
N TYR A 131 -14.97 2.92 -11.02
CA TYR A 131 -14.21 3.53 -12.12
C TYR A 131 -13.86 4.99 -11.80
N VAL A 132 -14.84 5.78 -11.36
CA VAL A 132 -14.59 7.19 -10.96
C VAL A 132 -13.57 7.29 -9.83
N SER A 133 -13.66 6.41 -8.82
CA SER A 133 -12.69 6.42 -7.72
C SER A 133 -11.26 6.09 -8.16
N ILE A 134 -11.10 5.17 -9.13
CA ILE A 134 -9.81 4.82 -9.71
C ILE A 134 -9.24 6.00 -10.48
N GLU A 135 -10.03 6.66 -11.32
CA GLU A 135 -9.54 7.78 -12.12
C GLU A 135 -9.13 8.98 -11.25
N ARG A 136 -9.86 9.23 -10.15
CA ARG A 136 -9.44 10.19 -9.13
C ARG A 136 -8.08 9.82 -8.51
N ALA A 137 -7.92 8.57 -8.07
CA ALA A 137 -6.67 8.08 -7.48
C ALA A 137 -5.50 8.11 -8.48
N ARG A 138 -5.74 7.72 -9.73
CA ARG A 138 -4.77 7.74 -10.84
C ARG A 138 -4.28 9.15 -11.09
N SER A 139 -5.20 10.11 -11.16
CA SER A 139 -4.87 11.53 -11.39
C SER A 139 -3.98 12.09 -10.29
N LEU A 140 -4.33 11.83 -9.02
CA LEU A 140 -3.50 12.25 -7.87
C LEU A 140 -2.13 11.59 -7.87
N THR A 141 -2.08 10.29 -8.22
CA THR A 141 -0.82 9.53 -8.28
C THR A 141 0.11 10.08 -9.37
N TYR A 142 -0.41 10.35 -10.57
CA TYR A 142 0.40 10.94 -11.64
C TYR A 142 0.84 12.37 -11.33
N ALA A 143 -0.04 13.19 -10.75
CA ALA A 143 0.34 14.54 -10.33
C ALA A 143 1.49 14.51 -9.31
N ALA A 144 1.41 13.66 -8.30
CA ALA A 144 2.46 13.50 -7.29
C ALA A 144 3.76 12.93 -7.90
N ALA A 145 3.67 12.00 -8.85
CA ALA A 145 4.85 11.39 -9.47
C ALA A 145 5.57 12.32 -10.47
N ALA A 146 4.84 13.24 -11.10
CA ALA A 146 5.39 14.14 -12.11
C ALA A 146 6.01 15.41 -11.50
N ASP A 147 5.71 15.73 -10.25
CA ASP A 147 6.18 16.92 -9.55
C ASP A 147 7.54 16.65 -8.87
N PRO A 148 8.64 17.29 -9.31
CA PRO A 148 9.95 17.11 -8.69
C PRO A 148 10.03 17.68 -7.27
N ASP A 149 9.14 18.62 -6.93
CA ASP A 149 9.07 19.29 -5.63
C ASP A 149 7.88 18.76 -4.80
N VAL A 150 7.40 17.56 -5.14
CA VAL A 150 6.22 16.95 -4.52
C VAL A 150 6.31 16.93 -2.99
N THR A 151 5.28 17.47 -2.36
CA THR A 151 5.18 17.48 -0.89
C THR A 151 4.76 16.11 -0.37
N TRP A 152 5.12 15.82 0.89
CA TRP A 152 4.61 14.64 1.59
C TRP A 152 3.08 14.59 1.60
N ALA A 153 2.41 15.74 1.76
CA ALA A 153 0.95 15.81 1.79
C ALA A 153 0.33 15.38 0.45
N ALA A 154 0.91 15.79 -0.69
CA ALA A 154 0.45 15.36 -2.01
C ALA A 154 0.62 13.84 -2.20
N ALA A 155 1.77 13.29 -1.82
CA ALA A 155 2.02 11.85 -1.87
C ALA A 155 1.08 11.05 -0.93
N ALA A 156 0.83 11.56 0.28
CA ALA A 156 -0.11 10.97 1.24
C ALA A 156 -1.55 10.97 0.71
N LEU A 157 -2.00 12.06 0.07
CA LEU A 157 -3.32 12.15 -0.56
C LEU A 157 -3.47 11.17 -1.73
N ALA A 158 -2.44 11.05 -2.56
CA ALA A 158 -2.42 10.07 -3.66
C ALA A 158 -2.56 8.64 -3.11
N LYS A 159 -1.74 8.28 -2.11
CA LYS A 159 -1.78 6.97 -1.48
C LYS A 159 -3.11 6.69 -0.77
N ALA A 160 -3.67 7.69 -0.08
CA ALA A 160 -4.97 7.57 0.58
C ALA A 160 -6.10 7.33 -0.44
N ALA A 161 -6.12 8.08 -1.54
CA ALA A 161 -7.11 7.92 -2.59
C ALA A 161 -6.99 6.56 -3.30
N ALA A 162 -5.77 6.10 -3.56
CA ALA A 162 -5.51 4.79 -4.15
C ALA A 162 -5.95 3.64 -3.24
N GLY A 163 -5.64 3.72 -1.93
CA GLY A 163 -6.10 2.75 -0.93
C GLY A 163 -7.61 2.67 -0.80
N GLU A 164 -8.30 3.82 -0.87
CA GLU A 164 -9.77 3.88 -0.84
C GLU A 164 -10.36 3.23 -2.10
N ALA A 165 -9.83 3.58 -3.27
CA ALA A 165 -10.28 3.02 -4.55
C ALA A 165 -10.06 1.50 -4.61
N ALA A 166 -8.87 1.02 -4.23
CA ALA A 166 -8.55 -0.40 -4.19
C ALA A 166 -9.46 -1.18 -3.24
N THR A 167 -9.68 -0.66 -2.03
CA THR A 167 -10.57 -1.29 -1.04
C THR A 167 -12.02 -1.32 -1.52
N ARG A 168 -12.52 -0.23 -2.11
CA ARG A 168 -13.88 -0.17 -2.66
C ARG A 168 -14.06 -1.14 -3.82
N CYS A 169 -13.10 -1.16 -4.75
CA CYS A 169 -13.09 -2.10 -5.88
C CYS A 169 -13.09 -3.55 -5.40
N ALA A 170 -12.24 -3.89 -4.43
CA ALA A 170 -12.16 -5.22 -3.85
C ALA A 170 -13.50 -5.65 -3.23
N ARG A 171 -14.14 -4.78 -2.44
CA ARG A 171 -15.46 -5.07 -1.84
C ARG A 171 -16.54 -5.28 -2.90
N THR A 172 -16.62 -4.42 -3.91
CA THR A 172 -17.58 -4.59 -5.01
C THR A 172 -17.30 -5.86 -5.80
N ALA A 173 -16.04 -6.20 -6.05
CA ALA A 173 -15.69 -7.42 -6.77
C ALA A 173 -16.12 -8.68 -6.01
N VAL A 174 -15.95 -8.71 -4.69
CA VAL A 174 -16.47 -9.81 -3.85
C VAL A 174 -17.99 -9.94 -4.01
N GLN A 175 -18.73 -8.82 -3.99
CA GLN A 175 -20.18 -8.85 -4.17
C GLN A 175 -20.60 -9.29 -5.58
N VAL A 176 -19.90 -8.82 -6.62
CA VAL A 176 -20.21 -9.14 -8.03
C VAL A 176 -19.94 -10.60 -8.36
N HIS A 177 -18.87 -11.19 -7.85
CA HIS A 177 -18.54 -12.60 -8.09
C HIS A 177 -19.23 -13.55 -7.10
N GLY A 178 -19.77 -13.04 -5.98
CA GLY A 178 -20.38 -13.84 -4.93
C GLY A 178 -19.38 -14.83 -4.30
N ALA A 179 -19.83 -16.08 -4.07
CA ALA A 179 -18.99 -17.12 -3.46
C ALA A 179 -17.70 -17.40 -4.24
N LEU A 180 -17.70 -17.22 -5.56
CA LEU A 180 -16.53 -17.46 -6.42
C LEU A 180 -15.31 -16.63 -5.99
N ALA A 181 -15.53 -15.40 -5.47
CA ALA A 181 -14.45 -14.54 -4.99
C ALA A 181 -13.75 -15.03 -3.71
N GLN A 182 -14.20 -16.13 -3.12
CA GLN A 182 -13.60 -16.73 -1.93
C GLN A 182 -13.02 -18.13 -2.20
N THR A 183 -13.09 -18.60 -3.45
CA THR A 183 -12.60 -19.93 -3.85
C THR A 183 -11.29 -19.82 -4.62
N TRP A 184 -10.53 -20.92 -4.65
CA TRP A 184 -9.34 -21.06 -5.50
C TRP A 184 -9.64 -21.28 -6.98
N GLU A 185 -10.92 -21.34 -7.37
CA GLU A 185 -11.35 -21.52 -8.77
C GLU A 185 -11.21 -20.23 -9.59
N HIS A 186 -10.98 -19.08 -8.93
CA HIS A 186 -10.88 -17.80 -9.62
C HIS A 186 -9.94 -16.82 -8.90
N ASP A 187 -8.89 -16.38 -9.59
CA ASP A 187 -7.81 -15.54 -9.04
C ASP A 187 -8.21 -14.18 -8.43
N ILE A 188 -9.48 -13.75 -8.54
CA ILE A 188 -9.94 -12.46 -8.00
C ILE A 188 -9.63 -12.31 -6.50
N HIS A 189 -9.65 -13.41 -5.75
CA HIS A 189 -9.32 -13.41 -4.33
C HIS A 189 -7.86 -13.01 -4.06
N LEU A 190 -6.93 -13.23 -5.00
CA LEU A 190 -5.54 -12.76 -4.89
C LEU A 190 -5.49 -11.23 -4.95
N TYR A 191 -6.19 -10.61 -5.91
CA TYR A 191 -6.25 -9.16 -6.05
C TYR A 191 -6.97 -8.48 -4.88
N VAL A 192 -8.04 -9.10 -4.36
CA VAL A 192 -8.75 -8.59 -3.16
C VAL A 192 -7.82 -8.57 -1.95
N ARG A 193 -7.07 -9.65 -1.73
CA ARG A 193 -6.12 -9.77 -0.61
C ARG A 193 -4.98 -8.75 -0.73
N HIS A 194 -4.45 -8.58 -1.94
CA HIS A 194 -3.43 -7.58 -2.23
C HIS A 194 -3.95 -6.14 -1.99
N ALA A 195 -5.16 -5.82 -2.46
CA ALA A 195 -5.78 -4.50 -2.23
C ALA A 195 -5.93 -4.19 -0.74
N TRP A 196 -6.37 -5.16 0.07
CA TRP A 196 -6.52 -4.97 1.51
C TRP A 196 -5.19 -4.81 2.24
N GLN A 197 -4.20 -5.64 1.93
CA GLN A 197 -2.88 -5.52 2.54
C GLN A 197 -2.20 -4.20 2.15
N GLY A 198 -2.14 -3.88 0.85
CA GLY A 198 -1.52 -2.66 0.35
C GLY A 198 -2.20 -1.38 0.88
N ALA A 199 -3.52 -1.38 1.01
CA ALA A 199 -4.25 -0.24 1.57
C ALA A 199 -3.87 0.06 3.03
N ALA A 200 -3.53 -0.97 3.82
CA ALA A 200 -3.12 -0.81 5.22
C ALA A 200 -1.63 -0.42 5.38
N MET A 201 -0.77 -0.79 4.43
CA MET A 201 0.65 -0.46 4.47
C MET A 201 0.92 1.04 4.35
N LEU A 202 1.94 1.55 5.05
CA LEU A 202 2.32 2.96 5.07
C LEU A 202 1.17 3.92 5.51
N GLY A 203 0.27 3.43 6.38
CA GLY A 203 -0.85 4.18 6.94
C GLY A 203 -2.10 4.11 6.06
N ASP A 204 -3.27 3.76 6.63
CA ASP A 204 -4.50 3.62 5.84
C ASP A 204 -5.05 4.97 5.34
N SER A 205 -6.05 4.92 4.45
CA SER A 205 -6.66 6.14 3.89
C SER A 205 -7.21 7.07 4.96
N ARG A 206 -7.78 6.54 6.04
CA ARG A 206 -8.36 7.36 7.12
C ARG A 206 -7.27 8.10 7.88
N ALA A 207 -6.20 7.40 8.26
CA ALA A 207 -5.07 7.96 8.98
C ALA A 207 -4.37 9.04 8.15
N LEU A 208 -4.15 8.79 6.86
CA LEU A 208 -3.50 9.74 5.96
C LEU A 208 -4.37 10.98 5.71
N TYR A 209 -5.68 10.82 5.42
CA TYR A 209 -6.57 11.97 5.29
C TYR A 209 -6.66 12.79 6.57
N HIS A 210 -6.74 12.13 7.72
CA HIS A 210 -6.74 12.81 9.01
C HIS A 210 -5.45 13.62 9.22
N GLU A 211 -4.29 13.02 8.96
CA GLU A 211 -3.00 13.68 9.17
C GLU A 211 -2.81 14.88 8.24
N VAL A 212 -3.14 14.73 6.95
CA VAL A 212 -3.11 15.87 6.00
C VAL A 212 -4.09 16.96 6.44
N GLY A 213 -5.32 16.61 6.83
CA GLY A 213 -6.32 17.57 7.30
C GLY A 213 -5.90 18.30 8.57
N ARG A 214 -5.27 17.59 9.52
CA ARG A 214 -4.73 18.17 10.76
C ARG A 214 -3.66 19.22 10.46
N ARG A 215 -2.76 18.95 9.51
CA ARG A 215 -1.70 19.90 9.09
C ARG A 215 -2.27 21.11 8.37
N PHE A 216 -3.23 20.88 7.48
CA PHE A 216 -3.92 21.95 6.77
C PHE A 216 -4.61 22.90 7.76
N ALA A 217 -5.35 22.37 8.74
CA ALA A 217 -5.98 23.17 9.79
C ALA A 217 -4.97 23.90 10.70
N GLY A 218 -3.77 23.34 10.85
CA GLY A 218 -2.66 23.95 11.60
C GLY A 218 -1.82 24.96 10.83
N GLY A 219 -2.11 25.21 9.54
CA GLY A 219 -1.36 26.14 8.69
C GLY A 219 0.00 25.64 8.18
N ALA A 220 0.24 24.33 8.21
CA ALA A 220 1.52 23.70 7.87
C ALA A 220 1.47 22.87 6.57
N ALA A 221 0.73 23.33 5.56
CA ALA A 221 0.59 22.64 4.27
C ALA A 221 1.68 23.02 3.27
#